data_AF-A0A1Z9Q2A2-F1
#
_entry.id   AF-A0A1Z9Q2A2-F1
#
_cell.length_a   1.000
_cell.length_b   1.000
_cell.length_c   1.000
_cell.angle_alpha   90.00
_cell.angle_beta   90.00
_cell.angle_gamma   90.00
#
_symmetry.space_group_name_H-M   'P 1'
#
loop_
_entity.id
_entity.type
_entity.pdbx_description
1 polymer ?
#
loop_
_entity_poly.entity_id
_entity_poly.type
_entity_poly.pdbx_seq_one_letter_code
_entity_poly.pdbx_strand_id
1 'polypeptide(L)'
;MARRTRSRPETVSRRFITRSQPRAQWFVERWQLIIEGRVQGVGFRSSCSRRALDLGLKGWVRNRRDGSIEVQVEGSPHAIAELRAWTEQGPPGARVQRVKPSQLPVTGEDWFEVRP
;
A
#
# COMPACT_ATOMS: atom_id res chain seq x y z
N MET A 1 40.68 57.79 15.32
CA MET A 1 40.88 56.38 15.73
C MET A 1 39.51 55.74 15.95
N ALA A 2 39.12 54.74 15.15
CA ALA A 2 38.14 53.70 15.48
C ALA A 2 38.16 52.65 14.35
N ARG A 3 37.94 51.39 14.72
CA ARG A 3 38.54 50.19 14.12
C ARG A 3 37.80 49.58 12.92
N ARG A 4 38.58 48.83 12.14
CA ARG A 4 38.23 47.89 11.05
C ARG A 4 37.30 46.74 11.48
N THR A 5 36.36 46.41 10.57
CA THR A 5 36.02 45.08 9.99
C THR A 5 35.80 43.85 10.91
N ARG A 6 34.62 43.21 10.86
CA ARG A 6 34.30 41.96 10.10
C ARG A 6 32.96 41.31 10.50
N SER A 7 32.24 40.86 9.46
CA SER A 7 31.50 39.59 9.31
C SER A 7 30.21 39.27 10.08
N ARG A 8 29.16 39.01 9.28
CA ARG A 8 27.93 38.23 9.54
C ARG A 8 28.24 36.82 10.11
N PRO A 9 27.26 36.12 10.72
CA PRO A 9 26.35 35.27 9.94
C PRO A 9 24.82 35.33 10.28
N GLU A 10 24.00 35.44 9.22
CA GLU A 10 22.79 34.63 8.90
C GLU A 10 21.75 34.27 9.98
N THR A 11 20.66 35.05 10.05
CA THR A 11 19.36 34.59 10.56
C THR A 11 18.56 33.93 9.44
N VAL A 12 18.48 32.61 9.51
CA VAL A 12 17.57 31.76 8.74
C VAL A 12 16.12 32.17 9.05
N SER A 13 15.41 32.75 8.08
CA SER A 13 13.96 32.94 8.17
C SER A 13 13.26 32.16 7.06
N ARG A 14 12.71 31.03 7.51
CA ARG A 14 11.60 30.22 6.97
C ARG A 14 11.09 30.65 5.59
N ARG A 15 11.63 30.02 4.55
CA ARG A 15 10.90 29.86 3.30
C ARG A 15 9.80 28.81 3.52
N PHE A 16 8.58 29.24 3.19
CA PHE A 16 7.39 28.43 3.06
C PHE A 16 7.71 27.10 2.37
N ILE A 17 7.36 26.00 3.04
CA ILE A 17 7.38 24.66 2.48
C ILE A 17 6.22 24.62 1.47
N THR A 18 6.49 24.98 0.22
CA THR A 18 5.73 24.41 -0.90
C THR A 18 6.64 23.38 -1.53
N ARG A 19 6.54 22.15 -1.00
CA ARG A 19 7.09 20.99 -1.66
C ARG A 19 5.96 20.00 -1.75
N SER A 20 5.18 20.10 -2.84
CA SER A 20 4.47 18.95 -3.39
C SER A 20 5.40 17.76 -3.22
N GLN A 21 5.00 16.81 -2.39
CA GLN A 21 5.82 15.64 -2.11
C GLN A 21 5.89 14.79 -3.38
N PRO A 22 7.10 14.48 -3.87
CA PRO A 22 7.34 13.11 -4.25
C PRO A 22 8.61 12.65 -3.55
N ARG A 23 8.47 12.20 -2.31
CA ARG A 23 9.52 11.42 -1.64
C ARG A 23 9.00 10.12 -1.04
N ALA A 24 7.76 9.73 -1.30
CA ALA A 24 7.26 8.39 -0.96
C ALA A 24 7.65 7.33 -2.01
N GLN A 25 8.40 7.69 -3.07
CA GLN A 25 8.57 6.90 -4.29
C GLN A 25 9.76 5.92 -4.32
N TRP A 26 10.34 5.51 -3.17
CA TRP A 26 11.56 4.66 -3.20
C TRP A 26 11.55 3.48 -2.23
N PHE A 27 10.47 3.27 -1.48
CA PHE A 27 10.25 2.02 -0.77
C PHE A 27 8.96 1.40 -1.28
N VAL A 28 9.11 0.49 -2.25
CA VAL A 28 8.04 -0.38 -2.71
C VAL A 28 8.26 -1.72 -2.04
N GLU A 29 7.19 -2.29 -1.50
CA GLU A 29 7.17 -3.64 -0.97
C GLU A 29 6.17 -4.46 -1.76
N ARG A 30 6.37 -5.78 -1.76
CA ARG A 30 5.40 -6.72 -2.29
C ARG A 30 5.02 -7.72 -1.22
N TRP A 31 3.73 -8.00 -1.13
CA TRP A 31 3.16 -8.89 -0.15
C TRP A 31 2.14 -9.83 -0.78
N GLN A 32 2.15 -11.07 -0.33
CA GLN A 32 1.11 -12.05 -0.53
C GLN A 32 0.25 -12.11 0.73
N LEU A 33 -1.06 -12.07 0.57
CA LEU A 33 -2.04 -12.25 1.63
C LEU A 33 -2.90 -13.47 1.29
N ILE A 34 -2.91 -14.48 2.15
CA ILE A 34 -3.85 -15.60 2.06
C ILE A 34 -4.97 -15.37 3.07
N ILE A 35 -6.20 -15.20 2.58
CA ILE A 35 -7.39 -14.90 3.37
C ILE A 35 -8.24 -16.17 3.46
N GLU A 36 -8.41 -16.68 4.68
CA GLU A 36 -9.18 -17.88 5.01
C GLU A 36 -10.50 -17.48 5.66
N GLY A 37 -11.59 -18.19 5.35
CA GLY A 37 -12.90 -17.99 5.95
C GLY A 37 -14.05 -18.15 4.94
N ARG A 38 -15.20 -17.55 5.25
CA ARG A 38 -16.33 -17.46 4.31
C ARG A 38 -16.12 -16.24 3.41
N VAL A 39 -15.25 -16.40 2.41
CA VAL A 39 -14.75 -15.29 1.57
C VAL A 39 -15.06 -15.44 0.08
N GLN A 40 -15.57 -16.59 -0.36
CA GLN A 40 -16.03 -16.80 -1.74
C GLN A 40 -17.55 -16.57 -1.86
N GLY A 41 -18.02 -16.18 -3.05
CA GLY A 41 -19.43 -15.87 -3.31
C GLY A 41 -19.92 -14.52 -2.76
N VAL A 42 -19.03 -13.70 -2.20
CA VAL A 42 -19.36 -12.41 -1.53
C VAL A 42 -18.77 -11.19 -2.25
N GLY A 43 -18.32 -11.35 -3.50
CA GLY A 43 -17.72 -10.24 -4.26
C GLY A 43 -16.36 -9.75 -3.73
N PHE A 44 -15.63 -10.60 -3.00
CA PHE A 44 -14.34 -10.24 -2.39
C PHE A 44 -13.31 -9.80 -3.42
N ARG A 45 -13.13 -10.55 -4.51
CA ARG A 45 -12.16 -10.21 -5.57
C ARG A 45 -12.43 -8.82 -6.16
N SER A 46 -13.67 -8.54 -6.54
CA SER A 46 -14.06 -7.24 -7.12
C SER A 46 -13.91 -6.09 -6.14
N SER A 47 -14.22 -6.30 -4.86
CA SER A 47 -14.07 -5.27 -3.82
C SER A 47 -12.60 -5.03 -3.46
N CYS A 48 -11.80 -6.09 -3.42
CA CYS A 48 -10.36 -6.01 -3.20
C CYS A 48 -9.67 -5.28 -4.35
N SER A 49 -10.02 -5.59 -5.60
CA SER A 49 -9.49 -4.88 -6.77
C SER A 49 -9.81 -3.38 -6.73
N ARG A 50 -11.06 -2.99 -6.42
CA ARG A 50 -11.41 -1.57 -6.24
C ARG A 50 -10.57 -0.91 -5.14
N ARG A 51 -10.50 -1.52 -3.96
CA ARG A 51 -9.73 -0.97 -2.83
C ARG A 51 -8.24 -0.86 -3.15
N ALA A 52 -7.66 -1.84 -3.84
CA ALA A 52 -6.26 -1.81 -4.24
C ALA A 52 -5.98 -0.67 -5.23
N LEU A 53 -6.87 -0.47 -6.22
CA LEU A 53 -6.76 0.64 -7.16
C LEU A 53 -6.90 2.00 -6.47
N ASP A 54 -7.84 2.16 -5.54
CA ASP A 54 -8.01 3.39 -4.75
C ASP A 54 -6.75 3.74 -3.92
N LEU A 55 -6.03 2.71 -3.45
CA LEU A 55 -4.79 2.84 -2.69
C LEU A 55 -3.53 2.97 -3.57
N GLY A 56 -3.68 2.93 -4.90
CA GLY A 56 -2.57 2.97 -5.86
C GLY A 56 -1.70 1.71 -5.85
N LEU A 57 -2.22 0.58 -5.36
CA LEU A 57 -1.52 -0.70 -5.29
C LEU A 57 -1.61 -1.45 -6.63
N LYS A 58 -0.58 -2.25 -6.90
CA LYS A 58 -0.43 -3.10 -8.09
C LYS A 58 -0.45 -4.57 -7.71
N GLY A 59 -0.69 -5.47 -8.66
CA GLY A 59 -0.70 -6.91 -8.43
C GLY A 59 -2.00 -7.59 -8.85
N TRP A 60 -2.53 -8.50 -8.03
CA TRP A 60 -3.71 -9.27 -8.42
C TRP A 60 -4.42 -9.93 -7.24
N VAL A 61 -5.65 -10.37 -7.48
CA VAL A 61 -6.44 -11.18 -6.55
C VAL A 61 -7.07 -12.39 -7.23
N ARG A 62 -7.07 -13.56 -6.59
CA ARG A 62 -7.67 -14.79 -7.11
C ARG A 62 -8.37 -15.62 -6.04
N ASN A 63 -9.32 -16.45 -6.46
CA ASN A 63 -9.87 -17.50 -5.62
C ASN A 63 -8.95 -18.73 -5.69
N ARG A 64 -8.72 -19.37 -4.54
CA ARG A 64 -7.98 -20.64 -4.49
C ARG A 64 -8.94 -21.82 -4.43
N ARG A 65 -8.47 -22.99 -4.88
CA ARG A 65 -9.24 -24.25 -4.89
C ARG A 65 -9.58 -24.75 -3.49
N ASP A 66 -8.80 -24.35 -2.49
CA ASP A 66 -9.00 -24.66 -1.06
C ASP A 66 -10.08 -23.78 -0.39
N GLY A 67 -10.76 -22.91 -1.15
CA GLY A 67 -11.79 -22.01 -0.62
C GLY A 67 -11.26 -20.67 -0.11
N SER A 68 -9.94 -20.51 0.01
CA SER A 68 -9.31 -19.24 0.39
C SER A 68 -9.23 -18.24 -0.77
N ILE A 69 -8.82 -17.02 -0.45
CA ILE A 69 -8.46 -15.99 -1.45
C ILE A 69 -6.98 -15.68 -1.30
N GLU A 70 -6.33 -15.48 -2.43
CA GLU A 70 -4.95 -15.01 -2.49
C GLU A 70 -4.92 -13.64 -3.16
N VAL A 71 -4.27 -12.70 -2.48
CA VAL A 71 -4.00 -11.36 -2.98
C VAL A 71 -2.49 -11.21 -3.04
N GLN A 72 -1.96 -10.75 -4.16
CA GLN A 72 -0.60 -10.22 -4.23
C GLN A 72 -0.67 -8.75 -4.51
N VAL A 73 -0.02 -7.95 -3.66
CA VAL A 73 0.00 -6.51 -3.78
C VAL A 73 1.41 -5.97 -3.73
N GLU A 74 1.66 -4.95 -4.53
CA GLU A 74 2.92 -4.22 -4.59
C GLU A 74 2.62 -2.71 -4.51
N GLY A 75 3.40 -1.99 -3.72
CA GLY A 75 3.23 -0.54 -3.54
C GLY A 75 3.88 -0.01 -2.27
N SER A 76 3.45 1.17 -1.82
CA SER A 76 3.99 1.76 -0.60
C SER A 76 3.61 0.93 0.64
N PRO A 77 4.49 0.81 1.65
CA PRO A 77 4.20 0.08 2.88
C PRO A 77 2.90 0.54 3.57
N HIS A 78 2.61 1.84 3.49
CA HIS A 78 1.39 2.41 4.06
C HIS A 78 0.14 1.93 3.33
N ALA A 79 0.13 1.98 1.99
CA ALA A 79 -0.98 1.49 1.20
C ALA A 79 -1.22 -0.02 1.40
N ILE A 80 -0.14 -0.80 1.50
CA ILE A 80 -0.23 -2.25 1.76
C ILE A 80 -0.81 -2.51 3.15
N ALA A 81 -0.36 -1.77 4.17
CA ALA A 81 -0.90 -1.88 5.52
C ALA A 81 -2.41 -1.55 5.56
N GLU A 82 -2.85 -0.51 4.84
CA GLU A 82 -4.27 -0.17 4.72
C GLU A 82 -5.08 -1.28 4.04
N LEU A 83 -4.58 -1.83 2.92
CA LEU A 83 -5.27 -2.92 2.25
C LEU A 83 -5.34 -4.16 3.16
N ARG A 84 -4.26 -4.50 3.86
CA ARG A 84 -4.22 -5.61 4.81
C ARG A 84 -5.22 -5.43 5.95
N ALA A 85 -5.32 -4.24 6.53
CA ALA A 85 -6.32 -3.97 7.56
C ALA A 85 -7.74 -4.15 7.01
N TRP A 86 -7.98 -3.73 5.76
CA TRP A 86 -9.26 -3.96 5.10
C TRP A 86 -9.54 -5.46 4.85
N THR A 87 -8.54 -6.28 4.50
CA THR A 87 -8.76 -7.71 4.25
C THR A 87 -9.12 -8.52 5.49
N GLU A 88 -8.90 -7.98 6.70
CA GLU A 88 -9.36 -8.60 7.95
C GLU A 88 -10.89 -8.50 8.12
N GLN A 89 -11.54 -7.54 7.44
CA GLN A 89 -13.00 -7.38 7.44
C GLN A 89 -13.61 -7.91 6.12
N GLY A 90 -13.05 -7.49 5.00
CA GLY A 90 -13.54 -7.81 3.66
C GLY A 90 -14.81 -7.04 3.25
N PRO A 91 -15.45 -7.41 2.14
CA PRO A 91 -16.72 -6.81 1.69
C PRO A 91 -17.91 -7.25 2.56
N PRO A 92 -19.08 -6.60 2.42
CA PRO A 92 -20.32 -7.05 3.04
C PRO A 92 -20.60 -8.53 2.76
N GLY A 93 -20.91 -9.29 3.82
CA GLY A 93 -21.17 -10.73 3.75
C GLY A 93 -19.95 -11.63 3.85
N ALA A 94 -18.72 -11.08 3.78
CA ALA A 94 -17.52 -11.85 4.10
C ALA A 94 -17.42 -12.13 5.60
N ARG A 95 -16.89 -13.31 5.95
CA ARG A 95 -16.43 -13.60 7.31
C ARG A 95 -15.01 -14.13 7.23
N VAL A 96 -14.06 -13.25 7.47
CA VAL A 96 -12.64 -13.58 7.49
C VAL A 96 -12.30 -14.21 8.84
N GLN A 97 -11.65 -15.36 8.80
CA GLN A 97 -11.19 -16.07 10.00
C GLN A 97 -9.70 -15.83 10.24
N ARG A 98 -8.92 -15.72 9.16
CA ARG A 98 -7.48 -15.54 9.24
C ARG A 98 -6.94 -14.87 7.99
N VAL A 99 -5.95 -14.00 8.16
CA VAL A 99 -5.11 -13.47 7.08
C VAL A 99 -3.66 -13.89 7.36
N LYS A 100 -3.03 -14.58 6.40
CA LYS A 100 -1.61 -14.96 6.46
C LYS A 100 -0.81 -14.08 5.51
N PRO A 101 -0.06 -13.08 6.02
CA PRO A 101 0.79 -12.24 5.21
C PRO A 101 2.15 -12.92 4.95
N SER A 102 2.73 -12.68 3.79
CA SER A 102 4.09 -13.12 3.43
C SER A 102 4.72 -12.10 2.49
N GLN A 103 5.89 -11.60 2.85
CA GLN A 103 6.61 -10.64 2.01
C GLN A 103 7.25 -11.37 0.82
N LEU A 104 7.19 -10.76 -0.36
CA LEU A 104 7.73 -11.28 -1.61
C LEU A 104 8.73 -10.29 -2.23
N PRO A 105 9.63 -10.74 -3.11
CA PRO A 105 10.43 -9.85 -3.94
C PRO A 105 9.55 -9.02 -4.87
N VAL A 106 9.83 -7.72 -4.93
CA VAL A 106 9.15 -6.78 -5.84
C VAL A 106 9.35 -7.20 -7.29
N THR A 107 8.32 -6.97 -8.10
CA THR A 107 8.27 -7.30 -9.52
C THR A 107 8.29 -6.07 -10.42
N GLY A 108 7.82 -4.92 -9.94
CA GLY A 108 7.71 -3.69 -10.73
C GLY A 108 6.50 -3.69 -11.68
N GLU A 109 5.47 -4.48 -11.39
CA GLU A 109 4.27 -4.55 -12.23
C GLU A 109 3.39 -3.30 -12.02
N ASP A 110 2.82 -2.77 -13.09
CA ASP A 110 2.12 -1.47 -13.07
C ASP A 110 0.58 -1.57 -13.12
N TRP A 111 0.02 -2.78 -13.10
CA TRP A 111 -1.44 -2.99 -13.16
C TRP A 111 -1.97 -3.81 -11.98
N PHE A 112 -3.29 -3.78 -11.79
CA PHE A 112 -3.99 -4.65 -10.86
C PHE A 112 -5.05 -5.46 -11.60
N GLU A 113 -5.08 -6.78 -11.42
CA GLU A 113 -6.04 -7.65 -12.10
C GLU A 113 -6.78 -8.63 -11.18
N VAL A 114 -7.97 -9.07 -11.62
CA VAL A 114 -8.70 -10.17 -10.99
C VAL A 114 -8.42 -11.44 -11.79
N ARG A 115 -7.72 -12.38 -11.16
CA ARG A 115 -7.40 -13.68 -11.75
C ARG A 115 -8.52 -14.71 -11.52
N PRO A 116 -8.66 -15.68 -12.44
CA PRO A 116 -9.67 -16.73 -12.34
C PRO A 116 -9.58 -17.53 -11.04
#